data_AF-A0ABD4ZZ81-F1
#
_entry.id   AF-A0ABD4ZZ81-F1
#
_cell.length_a   1.000
_cell.length_b   1.000
_cell.length_c   1.000
_cell.angle_alpha   90.00
_cell.angle_beta   90.00
_cell.angle_gamma   90.00
#
_symmetry.space_group_name_H-M   'P 1'
#
loop_
_entity.id
_entity.type
_entity.pdbx_description
1 polymer ?
#
loop_
_entity_poly.entity_id
_entity_poly.type
_entity_poly.pdbx_seq_one_letter_code
_entity_poly.pdbx_strand_id
1 'polypeptide(L)'
;MNKINKTQALITFENENFPINFEPAKVDFPGYQDLKAKVDEIAKGWDTYVVTSKSYPYDKKTKAELNRIRKALNDRRKEITKQASQPIDEFTALIKGLDLEIKEAVDHINEGIKVFDEKARKDKHQQNLIRLGEIATEYGVALQKLEYNPKWDNKSTSWKTIEEEARQQFEAIVEQEKARKEAEQVIANKANEYTKPAMTASPYLQMLDYKPLPDVLIQMDNDHEYLIEQAKQQEENRKKAVQALEQHGDKYVDAKTGEVVDKLHTVTLRLRGTKEQMTALSNFIKDWGISYERVD
;
A
#
# COMPACT_ATOMS: atom_id res chain seq x y z
N MET A 1 -20.86 40.04 -2.50
CA MET A 1 -20.06 41.03 -1.74
C MET A 1 -18.61 40.58 -1.74
N ASN A 2 -17.79 41.17 -2.61
CA ASN A 2 -16.35 40.93 -2.63
C ASN A 2 -15.73 41.55 -1.38
N LYS A 3 -15.43 40.74 -0.37
CA LYS A 3 -14.50 41.17 0.69
C LYS A 3 -13.11 41.18 0.06
N ILE A 4 -12.65 42.39 -0.24
CA ILE A 4 -11.29 42.70 -0.67
C ILE A 4 -10.33 41.98 0.29
N ASN A 5 -9.50 41.07 -0.24
CA ASN A 5 -8.35 40.52 0.47
C ASN A 5 -7.38 41.69 0.75
N LYS A 6 -7.63 42.43 1.83
CA LYS A 6 -6.66 43.37 2.37
C LYS A 6 -5.56 42.54 3.01
N THR A 7 -4.33 42.72 2.55
CA THR A 7 -3.13 42.22 3.24
C THR A 7 -3.17 42.73 4.67
N GLN A 8 -3.44 41.85 5.64
CA GLN A 8 -3.37 42.20 7.05
C GLN A 8 -1.90 42.18 7.47
N ALA A 9 -1.46 43.24 8.13
CA ALA A 9 -0.12 43.30 8.71
C ALA A 9 0.03 42.23 9.80
N LEU A 10 1.28 41.83 10.07
CA LEU A 10 1.59 40.95 11.20
C LEU A 10 1.00 41.55 12.48
N ILE A 11 0.19 40.77 13.19
CA ILE A 11 -0.32 41.16 14.51
C ILE A 11 0.78 40.87 15.51
N THR A 12 1.30 41.91 16.16
CA THR A 12 2.23 41.83 17.28
C THR A 12 1.57 42.41 18.52
N PHE A 13 1.66 41.70 19.63
CA PHE A 13 1.29 42.25 20.93
C PHE A 13 2.53 42.88 21.54
N GLU A 14 2.59 44.21 21.59
CA GLU A 14 3.67 44.93 22.28
C GLU A 14 3.48 44.81 23.79
N ASN A 15 4.56 44.55 24.52
CA ASN A 15 4.60 44.36 25.98
C ASN A 15 3.73 43.19 26.49
N GLU A 16 4.33 42.00 26.60
CA GLU A 16 3.78 40.81 27.29
C GLU A 16 3.62 40.99 28.81
N ASN A 17 3.66 42.23 29.30
CA ASN A 17 3.31 42.52 30.67
C ASN A 17 1.78 42.59 30.75
N PHE A 18 1.16 41.54 31.30
CA PHE A 18 -0.28 41.51 31.59
C PHE A 18 -0.48 42.02 33.03
N PRO A 19 -0.68 43.34 33.26
CA PRO A 19 -0.81 43.87 34.61
C PRO A 19 -2.02 43.26 35.31
N ILE A 20 -1.76 42.42 36.30
CA ILE A 20 -2.79 41.78 37.13
C ILE A 20 -2.58 42.28 38.56
N ASN A 21 -3.61 42.96 39.11
CA ASN A 21 -3.62 43.30 40.52
C ASN A 21 -4.18 42.12 41.33
N PHE A 22 -3.48 41.73 42.39
CA PHE A 22 -3.85 40.59 43.23
C PHE A 22 -3.63 40.94 44.71
N GLU A 23 -4.64 40.71 45.53
CA GLU A 23 -4.56 40.83 46.98
C GLU A 23 -4.97 39.50 47.64
N PRO A 24 -4.21 38.98 48.62
CA PRO A 24 -4.56 37.75 49.31
C PRO A 24 -5.87 37.88 50.12
N ALA A 25 -6.69 36.84 50.10
CA ALA A 25 -7.86 36.77 50.97
C ALA A 25 -7.44 36.73 52.45
N LYS A 26 -7.87 37.72 53.24
CA LYS A 26 -7.62 37.78 54.68
C LYS A 26 -8.88 37.38 55.45
N VAL A 27 -8.79 36.31 56.25
CA VAL A 27 -9.87 35.83 57.11
C VAL A 27 -9.41 35.88 58.56
N ASP A 28 -10.20 36.54 59.41
CA ASP A 28 -9.97 36.61 60.86
C ASP A 28 -11.15 35.97 61.60
N PHE A 29 -10.88 35.31 62.72
CA PHE A 29 -11.89 34.70 63.58
C PHE A 29 -11.68 35.15 65.04
N PRO A 30 -12.03 36.42 65.37
CA PRO A 30 -11.79 36.98 66.71
C PRO A 30 -12.39 36.16 67.85
N GLY A 31 -13.60 35.61 67.65
CA GLY A 31 -14.32 34.82 68.64
C GLY A 31 -13.88 33.36 68.74
N TYR A 32 -12.81 32.95 68.06
CA TYR A 32 -12.38 31.55 68.06
C TYR A 32 -12.02 31.05 69.46
N GLN A 33 -11.28 31.85 70.24
CA GLN A 33 -10.81 31.45 71.57
C GLN A 33 -11.98 31.23 72.54
N ASP A 34 -12.97 32.13 72.54
CA ASP A 34 -14.15 32.01 73.39
C ASP A 34 -15.01 30.79 73.00
N LEU A 35 -15.19 30.56 71.70
CA LEU A 35 -15.93 29.41 71.20
C LEU A 35 -15.20 28.10 71.53
N LYS A 36 -13.87 28.07 71.37
CA LYS A 36 -13.03 26.92 71.71
C LYS A 36 -13.10 26.60 73.19
N ALA A 37 -13.02 27.61 74.07
CA ALA A 37 -13.14 27.43 75.51
C ALA A 37 -14.50 26.82 75.91
N LYS A 38 -15.61 27.30 75.32
CA LYS A 38 -16.95 26.72 75.54
C LYS A 38 -17.05 25.28 75.06
N VAL A 39 -16.49 24.97 73.89
CA VAL A 39 -16.46 23.58 73.38
C VAL A 39 -15.63 22.68 74.28
N ASP A 40 -14.49 23.16 74.77
CA ASP A 40 -13.62 22.41 75.68
C ASP A 40 -14.28 22.16 77.03
N GLU A 41 -14.97 23.17 77.59
CA GLU A 41 -15.74 23.02 78.82
C GLU A 41 -16.88 22.00 78.66
N ILE A 42 -17.61 22.06 77.54
CA ILE A 42 -18.63 21.06 77.24
C ILE A 42 -18.00 19.67 77.11
N ALA A 43 -16.85 19.53 76.45
CA ALA A 43 -16.21 18.24 76.23
C ALA A 43 -15.60 17.62 77.49
N LYS A 44 -15.32 18.41 78.54
CA LYS A 44 -14.75 17.90 79.80
C LYS A 44 -15.70 16.88 80.46
N GLY A 45 -15.20 15.67 80.67
CA GLY A 45 -15.93 14.59 81.34
C GLY A 45 -16.91 13.81 80.45
N TRP A 46 -17.00 14.11 79.15
CA TRP A 46 -17.86 13.35 78.22
C TRP A 46 -17.32 11.95 77.92
N ASP A 47 -16.01 11.74 78.09
CA ASP A 47 -15.33 10.46 77.96
C ASP A 47 -15.80 9.41 78.99
N THR A 48 -16.27 9.87 80.15
CA THR A 48 -16.77 9.04 81.27
C THR A 48 -18.26 9.24 81.53
N TYR A 49 -18.94 10.08 80.75
CA TYR A 49 -20.35 10.40 80.91
C TYR A 49 -21.26 9.27 80.40
N VAL A 50 -22.20 8.83 81.23
CA VAL A 50 -23.21 7.82 80.87
C VAL A 50 -24.61 8.45 80.95
N VAL A 51 -25.34 8.40 79.83
CA VAL A 51 -26.74 8.85 79.76
C VAL A 51 -27.61 7.98 80.67
N THR A 52 -28.42 8.61 81.51
CA THR A 52 -29.39 7.94 82.40
C THR A 52 -30.82 8.21 81.94
N SER A 53 -31.79 7.43 82.41
CA SER A 53 -33.21 7.67 82.09
C SER A 53 -33.71 9.07 82.49
N LYS A 54 -33.11 9.69 83.52
CA LYS A 54 -33.45 11.05 83.95
C LYS A 54 -32.77 12.14 83.09
N SER A 55 -31.55 11.91 82.60
CA SER A 55 -30.80 12.88 81.79
C SER A 55 -31.16 12.82 80.30
N TYR A 56 -31.61 11.65 79.81
CA TYR A 56 -31.95 11.39 78.40
C TYR A 56 -32.69 12.53 77.66
N PRO A 57 -33.79 13.12 78.18
CA PRO A 57 -34.48 14.20 77.47
C PRO A 57 -33.63 15.47 77.30
N TYR A 58 -32.71 15.74 78.22
CA TYR A 58 -31.78 16.86 78.14
C TYR A 58 -30.60 16.54 77.22
N ASP A 59 -30.04 15.33 77.31
CA ASP A 59 -28.92 14.90 76.47
C ASP A 59 -29.28 14.90 74.98
N LYS A 60 -30.54 14.52 74.67
CA LYS A 60 -31.08 14.61 73.31
C LYS A 60 -31.09 16.06 72.80
N LYS A 61 -31.45 17.03 73.64
CA LYS A 61 -31.45 18.47 73.29
C LYS A 61 -30.02 18.99 73.14
N THR A 62 -29.12 18.64 74.05
CA THR A 62 -27.69 19.02 73.99
C THR A 62 -27.02 18.48 72.72
N LYS A 63 -27.27 17.23 72.36
CA LYS A 63 -26.79 16.64 71.08
C LYS A 63 -27.31 17.42 69.86
N ALA A 64 -28.60 17.78 69.87
CA ALA A 64 -29.18 18.54 68.78
C ALA A 64 -28.53 19.92 68.64
N GLU A 65 -28.27 20.60 69.76
CA GLU A 65 -27.62 21.91 69.77
C GLU A 65 -26.16 21.85 69.31
N LEU A 66 -25.37 20.85 69.73
CA LEU A 66 -24.00 20.68 69.25
C LEU A 66 -23.94 20.41 67.75
N ASN A 67 -24.85 19.57 67.23
CA ASN A 67 -24.96 19.33 65.79
C ASN A 67 -25.38 20.60 65.03
N ARG A 68 -26.26 21.42 65.61
CA ARG A 68 -26.67 22.71 65.05
C ARG A 68 -25.47 23.67 64.93
N ILE A 69 -24.70 23.83 66.01
CA ILE A 69 -23.50 24.71 66.01
C ILE A 69 -22.44 24.19 65.04
N ARG A 70 -22.17 22.87 65.04
CA ARG A 70 -21.23 22.24 64.08
C ARG A 70 -21.63 22.52 62.63
N LYS A 71 -22.92 22.38 62.31
CA LYS A 71 -23.44 22.68 60.98
C LYS A 71 -23.28 24.16 60.64
N ALA A 72 -23.68 25.06 61.54
CA ALA A 72 -23.58 26.51 61.33
C ALA A 72 -22.14 26.98 61.07
N LEU A 73 -21.16 26.47 61.83
CA LEU A 73 -19.74 26.77 61.59
C LEU A 73 -19.27 26.29 60.23
N ASN A 74 -19.65 25.08 59.83
CA ASN A 74 -19.26 24.52 58.54
C ASN A 74 -19.92 25.27 57.38
N ASP A 75 -21.18 25.65 57.51
CA ASP A 75 -21.91 26.41 56.50
C ASP A 75 -21.29 27.81 56.35
N ARG A 76 -20.94 28.49 57.45
CA ARG A 76 -20.25 29.78 57.40
C ARG A 76 -18.85 29.67 56.78
N ARG A 77 -18.09 28.61 57.10
CA ARG A 77 -16.81 28.32 56.45
C ARG A 77 -16.98 28.21 54.93
N LYS A 78 -17.94 27.41 54.46
CA LYS A 78 -18.21 27.22 53.03
C LYS A 78 -18.59 28.53 52.34
N GLU A 79 -19.43 29.34 52.98
CA GLU A 79 -19.84 30.65 52.46
C GLU A 79 -18.64 31.59 52.30
N ILE A 80 -17.79 31.72 53.33
CA ILE A 80 -16.58 32.55 53.27
C ILE A 80 -15.62 32.03 52.20
N THR A 81 -15.39 30.72 52.12
CA THR A 81 -14.53 30.12 51.08
C THR A 81 -15.05 30.43 49.68
N LYS A 82 -16.36 30.32 49.44
CA LYS A 82 -16.97 30.63 48.14
C LYS A 82 -16.82 32.11 47.78
N GLN A 83 -17.06 33.02 48.73
CA GLN A 83 -16.88 34.46 48.49
C GLN A 83 -15.42 34.82 48.24
N ALA A 84 -14.49 34.21 48.97
CA ALA A 84 -13.07 34.43 48.82
C ALA A 84 -12.50 33.84 47.51
N SER A 85 -13.07 32.74 46.99
CA SER A 85 -12.63 32.15 45.72
C SER A 85 -13.23 32.83 44.49
N GLN A 86 -14.41 33.45 44.62
CA GLN A 86 -15.15 34.00 43.50
C GLN A 86 -14.33 34.96 42.60
N PRO A 87 -13.54 35.93 43.11
CA PRO A 87 -12.73 36.80 42.26
C PRO A 87 -11.67 36.03 41.44
N ILE A 88 -11.12 34.95 42.00
CA ILE A 88 -10.16 34.07 41.31
C ILE A 88 -10.86 33.21 40.26
N ASP A 89 -12.06 32.71 40.58
CA ASP A 89 -12.88 31.94 39.65
C ASP A 89 -13.28 32.81 38.44
N GLU A 90 -13.68 34.07 38.67
CA GLU A 90 -14.00 35.06 37.63
C GLU A 90 -12.77 35.41 36.78
N PHE A 91 -11.62 35.68 37.41
CA PHE A 91 -10.36 35.91 36.69
C PHE A 91 -9.98 34.72 35.81
N THR A 92 -10.09 33.49 36.34
CA THR A 92 -9.82 32.27 35.59
C THR A 92 -10.77 32.12 34.40
N ALA A 93 -12.04 32.48 34.55
CA ALA A 93 -13.00 32.48 33.44
C ALA A 93 -12.64 33.50 32.35
N LEU A 94 -12.19 34.70 32.73
CA LEU A 94 -11.72 35.71 31.77
C LEU A 94 -10.52 35.21 30.96
N ILE A 95 -9.51 34.64 31.61
CA ILE A 95 -8.33 34.10 30.93
C ILE A 95 -8.71 32.96 29.98
N LYS A 96 -9.61 32.06 30.40
CA LYS A 96 -10.11 30.98 29.53
C LYS A 96 -10.90 31.50 28.33
N GLY A 97 -11.65 32.60 28.50
CA GLY A 97 -12.34 33.27 27.40
C GLY A 97 -11.34 33.79 26.36
N LEU A 98 -10.32 34.52 26.81
CA LEU A 98 -9.26 35.03 25.93
C LEU A 98 -8.49 33.90 25.22
N ASP A 99 -8.15 32.83 25.94
CA ASP A 99 -7.49 31.65 25.36
C ASP A 99 -8.32 31.02 24.24
N LEU A 100 -9.64 30.89 24.45
CA LEU A 100 -10.55 30.34 23.45
C LEU A 100 -10.63 31.23 22.20
N GLU A 101 -10.78 32.55 22.37
CA GLU A 101 -10.81 33.49 21.24
C GLU A 101 -9.50 33.49 20.44
N ILE A 102 -8.36 33.46 21.13
CA ILE A 102 -7.04 33.34 20.50
C ILE A 102 -6.94 32.02 19.72
N LYS A 103 -7.37 30.92 20.33
CA LYS A 103 -7.36 29.60 19.69
C LYS A 103 -8.21 29.58 18.42
N GLU A 104 -9.42 30.11 18.47
CA GLU A 104 -10.30 30.18 17.29
C GLU A 104 -9.67 31.00 16.16
N ALA A 105 -9.03 32.13 16.48
CA ALA A 105 -8.30 32.93 15.50
C ALA A 105 -7.11 32.16 14.89
N VAL A 106 -6.33 31.46 15.71
CA VAL A 106 -5.21 30.62 15.27
C VAL A 106 -5.69 29.50 14.34
N ASP A 107 -6.76 28.80 14.72
CA ASP A 107 -7.30 27.69 13.95
C ASP A 107 -7.83 28.18 12.58
N HIS A 108 -8.54 29.31 12.53
CA HIS A 108 -8.99 29.92 11.28
C HIS A 108 -7.82 30.37 10.37
N ILE A 109 -6.76 30.94 10.95
CA ILE A 109 -5.55 31.31 10.18
C ILE A 109 -4.87 30.06 9.63
N ASN A 110 -4.76 29.00 10.44
CA ASN A 110 -4.16 27.72 10.03
C ASN A 110 -4.90 27.07 8.86
N GLU A 111 -6.24 27.12 8.85
CA GLU A 111 -7.03 26.65 7.71
C GLU A 111 -6.71 27.45 6.44
N GLY A 112 -6.63 28.78 6.55
CA GLY A 112 -6.21 29.65 5.46
C GLY A 112 -4.82 29.28 4.93
N ILE A 113 -3.83 29.08 5.81
CA ILE A 113 -2.47 28.69 5.43
C ILE A 113 -2.47 27.35 4.69
N LYS A 114 -3.19 26.33 5.19
CA LYS A 114 -3.29 25.01 4.57
C LYS A 114 -3.79 25.10 3.12
N VAL A 115 -4.80 25.92 2.84
CA VAL A 115 -5.32 26.11 1.47
C VAL A 115 -4.22 26.62 0.53
N PHE A 116 -3.42 27.59 0.97
CA PHE A 116 -2.32 28.12 0.15
C PHE A 116 -1.17 27.13 0.00
N ASP A 117 -0.81 26.41 1.06
CA ASP A 117 0.23 25.38 1.02
C ASP A 117 -0.15 24.21 0.12
N GLU A 118 -1.40 23.74 0.18
CA GLU A 118 -1.92 22.71 -0.71
C GLU A 118 -1.98 23.17 -2.17
N LYS A 119 -2.38 24.42 -2.41
CA LYS A 119 -2.35 25.00 -3.76
C LYS A 119 -0.93 25.05 -4.29
N ALA A 120 0.01 25.59 -3.52
CA ALA A 120 1.42 25.64 -3.91
C ALA A 120 1.99 24.25 -4.19
N ARG A 121 1.60 23.25 -3.39
CA ARG A 121 1.98 21.84 -3.59
C ARG A 121 1.45 21.28 -4.92
N LYS A 122 0.17 21.52 -5.22
CA LYS A 122 -0.47 21.09 -6.48
C LYS A 122 0.13 21.79 -7.69
N ASP A 123 0.37 23.09 -7.61
CA ASP A 123 0.99 23.87 -8.68
C ASP A 123 2.42 23.36 -8.95
N LYS A 124 3.20 23.08 -7.90
CA LYS A 124 4.52 22.47 -8.02
C LYS A 124 4.46 21.08 -8.63
N HIS A 125 3.50 20.25 -8.22
CA HIS A 125 3.31 18.91 -8.80
C HIS A 125 3.09 18.98 -10.32
N GLN A 126 2.21 19.87 -10.77
CA GLN A 126 1.97 20.08 -12.21
C GLN A 126 3.23 20.57 -12.94
N GLN A 127 3.98 21.51 -12.35
CA GLN A 127 5.25 21.98 -12.92
C GLN A 127 6.28 20.86 -13.01
N ASN A 128 6.37 20.02 -11.98
CA ASN A 128 7.27 18.86 -11.98
C ASN A 128 6.88 17.90 -13.12
N LEU A 129 5.61 17.55 -13.27
CA LEU A 129 5.16 16.64 -14.33
C LEU A 129 5.47 17.16 -15.74
N ILE A 130 5.31 18.46 -15.99
CA ILE A 130 5.65 19.07 -17.28
C ILE A 130 7.14 18.88 -17.58
N ARG A 131 7.99 19.28 -16.64
CA ARG A 131 9.45 19.25 -16.82
C ARG A 131 10.01 17.83 -16.84
N LEU A 132 9.44 16.92 -16.04
CA LEU A 132 9.77 15.50 -16.08
C LEU A 132 9.34 14.86 -17.40
N GLY A 133 8.24 15.31 -18.00
CA GLY A 133 7.80 14.87 -19.32
C GLY A 133 8.77 15.27 -20.44
N GLU A 134 9.35 16.48 -20.36
CA GLU A 134 10.43 16.92 -21.26
C GLU A 134 11.65 15.99 -21.13
N ILE A 135 12.11 15.73 -19.91
CA ILE A 135 13.23 14.81 -19.64
C ILE A 135 12.90 13.40 -20.14
N ALA A 136 11.70 12.89 -19.86
CA ALA A 136 11.29 11.55 -20.30
C ALA A 136 11.38 11.40 -21.83
N THR A 137 11.07 12.46 -22.57
CA THR A 137 11.21 12.52 -24.03
C THR A 137 12.67 12.44 -24.47
N GLU A 138 13.61 13.04 -23.73
CA GLU A 138 15.07 12.93 -24.00
C GLU A 138 15.54 11.47 -23.94
N TYR A 139 14.96 10.67 -23.04
CA TYR A 139 15.28 9.24 -22.88
C TYR A 139 14.42 8.31 -23.75
N GLY A 140 13.40 8.83 -24.43
CA GLY A 140 12.44 8.00 -25.18
C GLY A 140 11.57 7.11 -24.28
N VAL A 141 11.44 7.46 -22.99
CA VAL A 141 10.69 6.69 -21.99
C VAL A 141 9.35 7.37 -21.73
N ALA A 142 8.30 6.57 -21.56
CA ALA A 142 6.99 7.10 -21.14
C ALA A 142 7.07 7.56 -19.68
N LEU A 143 6.63 8.80 -19.38
CA LEU A 143 6.66 9.36 -18.02
C LEU A 143 5.99 8.46 -16.98
N GLN A 144 4.99 7.67 -17.35
CA GLN A 144 4.28 6.74 -16.47
C GLN A 144 5.16 5.61 -15.92
N LYS A 145 6.34 5.36 -16.51
CA LYS A 145 7.32 4.40 -16.00
C LYS A 145 8.18 4.97 -14.87
N LEU A 146 8.18 6.29 -14.69
CA LEU A 146 8.87 6.94 -13.58
C LEU A 146 8.10 6.72 -12.28
N GLU A 147 8.79 6.29 -11.23
CA GLU A 147 8.23 6.24 -9.88
C GLU A 147 8.31 7.64 -9.24
N TYR A 148 7.17 8.34 -9.21
CA TYR A 148 7.09 9.69 -8.68
C TYR A 148 7.22 9.71 -7.15
N ASN A 149 8.19 10.46 -6.62
CA ASN A 149 8.38 10.62 -5.18
C ASN A 149 7.49 11.76 -4.63
N PRO A 150 6.54 11.49 -3.71
CA PRO A 150 5.65 12.52 -3.16
C PRO A 150 6.38 13.67 -2.44
N LYS A 151 7.62 13.47 -2.01
CA LYS A 151 8.44 14.53 -1.39
C LYS A 151 8.88 15.59 -2.40
N TRP A 152 8.83 15.31 -3.70
CA TRP A 152 9.14 16.28 -4.75
C TRP A 152 8.18 17.48 -4.77
N ASP A 153 6.97 17.32 -4.26
CA ASP A 153 6.00 18.42 -4.16
C ASP A 153 6.27 19.36 -2.97
N ASN A 154 7.18 18.98 -2.04
CA ASN A 154 7.48 19.81 -0.88
C ASN A 154 8.23 21.08 -1.28
N LYS A 155 7.91 22.22 -0.66
CA LYS A 155 8.60 23.50 -0.92
C LYS A 155 10.12 23.43 -0.77
N SER A 156 10.62 22.59 0.14
CA SER A 156 12.04 22.41 0.42
C SER A 156 12.81 21.61 -0.64
N THR A 157 12.13 20.79 -1.46
CA THR A 157 12.80 19.96 -2.46
C THR A 157 13.15 20.79 -3.68
N SER A 158 14.45 20.93 -3.97
CA SER A 158 14.90 21.70 -5.14
C SER A 158 14.63 20.97 -6.44
N TRP A 159 14.47 21.70 -7.54
CA TRP A 159 14.36 21.08 -8.87
C TRP A 159 15.58 20.21 -9.22
N LYS A 160 16.79 20.66 -8.85
CA LYS A 160 18.04 19.94 -9.12
C LYS A 160 17.99 18.50 -8.57
N THR A 161 17.49 18.35 -7.34
CA THR A 161 17.32 17.04 -6.69
C THR A 161 16.32 16.17 -7.46
N ILE A 162 15.18 16.75 -7.85
CA ILE A 162 14.13 16.05 -8.61
C ILE A 162 14.66 15.55 -9.95
N GLU A 163 15.36 16.43 -10.66
CA GLU A 163 15.94 16.13 -11.97
C GLU A 163 16.99 15.02 -11.89
N GLU A 164 17.91 15.09 -10.93
CA GLU A 164 18.95 14.08 -10.76
C GLU A 164 18.37 12.69 -10.45
N GLU A 165 17.42 12.61 -9.51
CA GLU A 165 16.74 11.35 -9.16
C GLU A 165 15.94 10.79 -10.35
N ALA A 166 15.24 11.66 -11.10
CA ALA A 166 14.46 11.22 -12.25
C ALA A 166 15.34 10.73 -13.41
N ARG A 167 16.45 11.43 -13.71
CA ARG A 167 17.40 11.01 -14.76
C ARG A 167 18.01 9.64 -14.45
N GLN A 168 18.38 9.39 -13.20
CA GLN A 168 18.87 8.06 -12.78
C GLN A 168 17.83 6.96 -13.02
N GLN A 169 16.56 7.22 -12.71
CA GLN A 169 15.48 6.26 -12.99
C GLN A 169 15.30 6.04 -14.50
N PHE A 170 15.30 7.10 -15.31
CA PHE A 170 15.17 6.97 -16.76
C PHE A 170 16.33 6.17 -17.38
N GLU A 171 17.57 6.41 -16.94
CA GLU A 171 18.74 5.63 -17.36
C GLU A 171 18.58 4.15 -17.04
N ALA A 172 18.13 3.82 -15.83
CA ALA A 172 17.88 2.44 -15.43
C ALA A 172 16.78 1.77 -16.28
N ILE A 173 15.71 2.50 -16.59
CA ILE A 173 14.62 2.01 -17.44
C ILE A 173 15.12 1.72 -18.86
N VAL A 174 15.88 2.64 -19.45
CA VAL A 174 16.44 2.46 -20.80
C VAL A 174 17.34 1.22 -20.86
N GLU A 175 18.22 1.05 -19.87
CA GLU A 175 19.12 -0.10 -19.84
C GLU A 175 18.35 -1.42 -19.63
N GLN A 176 17.32 -1.41 -18.79
CA GLN A 176 16.45 -2.57 -18.58
C GLN A 176 15.69 -2.96 -19.87
N GLU A 177 15.13 -1.98 -20.59
CA GLU A 177 14.43 -2.23 -21.86
C GLU A 177 15.37 -2.77 -22.93
N LYS A 178 16.59 -2.25 -23.00
CA LYS A 178 17.63 -2.72 -23.92
C LYS A 178 18.00 -4.17 -23.60
N ALA A 179 18.32 -4.48 -22.33
CA ALA A 179 18.64 -5.84 -21.90
C ALA A 179 17.48 -6.81 -22.17
N ARG A 180 16.23 -6.36 -21.98
CA ARG A 180 15.05 -7.16 -22.32
C ARG A 180 14.97 -7.46 -23.81
N LYS A 181 15.13 -6.46 -24.69
CA LYS A 181 15.14 -6.67 -26.15
C LYS A 181 16.23 -7.62 -26.59
N GLU A 182 17.43 -7.51 -26.01
CA GLU A 182 18.54 -8.43 -26.28
C GLU A 182 18.19 -9.86 -25.86
N ALA A 183 17.61 -10.05 -24.67
CA ALA A 183 17.14 -11.36 -24.20
C ALA A 183 16.05 -11.96 -25.10
N GLU A 184 15.08 -11.14 -25.52
CA GLU A 184 14.02 -11.55 -26.44
C GLU A 184 14.60 -12.00 -27.79
N GLN A 185 15.61 -11.28 -28.31
CA GLN A 185 16.31 -11.66 -29.54
C GLN A 185 17.09 -12.98 -29.40
N VAL A 186 17.74 -13.20 -28.25
CA VAL A 186 18.44 -14.48 -27.98
C VAL A 186 17.46 -15.65 -27.96
N ILE A 187 16.30 -15.49 -27.32
CA ILE A 187 15.24 -16.52 -27.31
C ILE A 187 14.70 -16.75 -28.73
N ALA A 188 14.44 -15.70 -29.49
CA ALA A 188 13.96 -15.81 -30.87
C ALA A 188 14.96 -16.56 -31.76
N ASN A 189 16.24 -16.24 -31.66
CA ASN A 189 17.30 -16.92 -32.41
C ASN A 189 17.39 -18.40 -32.01
N LYS A 190 17.40 -18.70 -30.70
CA LYS A 190 17.46 -20.08 -30.20
C LYS A 190 16.24 -20.90 -30.64
N ALA A 191 15.03 -20.32 -30.62
CA ALA A 191 13.84 -20.99 -31.13
C ALA A 191 13.94 -21.35 -32.62
N ASN A 192 14.53 -20.45 -33.44
CA ASN A 192 14.72 -20.67 -34.87
C ASN A 192 15.79 -21.75 -35.18
N GLU A 193 16.74 -22.01 -34.28
CA GLU A 193 17.72 -23.08 -34.43
C GLU A 193 17.08 -24.48 -34.31
N TYR A 194 15.96 -24.58 -33.58
CA TYR A 194 15.19 -25.83 -33.45
C TYR A 194 14.28 -26.03 -34.66
N THR A 195 14.68 -26.91 -35.57
CA THR A 195 13.98 -27.14 -36.85
C THR A 195 13.27 -28.49 -36.95
N LYS A 196 13.64 -29.48 -36.13
CA LYS A 196 13.10 -30.85 -36.16
C LYS A 196 13.13 -31.52 -34.77
N PRO A 197 12.05 -31.42 -33.97
CA PRO A 197 10.83 -30.66 -34.21
C PRO A 197 11.01 -29.13 -34.14
N ALA A 198 10.17 -28.37 -34.83
CA ALA A 198 10.21 -26.90 -34.75
C ALA A 198 9.65 -26.39 -33.42
N MET A 199 10.21 -25.29 -32.89
CA MET A 199 9.77 -24.68 -31.64
C MET A 199 9.43 -23.20 -31.81
N THR A 200 8.54 -22.67 -30.96
CA THR A 200 8.15 -21.25 -30.99
C THR A 200 8.73 -20.49 -29.81
N ALA A 201 9.14 -19.24 -30.03
CA ALA A 201 9.72 -18.39 -28.98
C ALA A 201 8.69 -17.88 -27.95
N SER A 202 7.42 -17.72 -28.36
CA SER A 202 6.40 -17.00 -27.58
C SER A 202 6.22 -17.47 -26.13
N PRO A 203 6.18 -18.79 -25.82
CA PRO A 203 6.03 -19.25 -24.44
C PRO A 203 7.21 -18.84 -23.55
N TYR A 204 8.41 -18.77 -24.12
CA TYR A 204 9.65 -18.48 -23.41
C TYR A 204 9.86 -16.97 -23.19
N LEU A 205 9.37 -16.14 -24.12
CA LEU A 205 9.41 -14.68 -23.95
C LEU A 205 8.63 -14.23 -22.70
N GLN A 206 7.50 -14.88 -22.39
CA GLN A 206 6.73 -14.60 -21.17
C GLN A 206 7.46 -15.02 -19.89
N MET A 207 8.34 -16.02 -19.97
CA MET A 207 9.10 -16.47 -18.81
C MET A 207 10.10 -15.40 -18.32
N LEU A 208 10.53 -14.47 -19.18
CA LEU A 208 11.42 -13.37 -18.80
C LEU A 208 10.82 -12.44 -17.73
N ASP A 209 9.50 -12.48 -17.52
CA ASP A 209 8.85 -11.68 -16.47
C ASP A 209 9.14 -12.24 -15.05
N TYR A 210 9.56 -13.50 -14.93
CA TYR A 210 9.81 -14.16 -13.62
C TYR A 210 10.99 -15.13 -13.59
N LYS A 211 11.70 -15.35 -14.70
CA LYS A 211 12.91 -16.16 -14.80
C LYS A 211 14.03 -15.40 -15.52
N PRO A 212 15.29 -15.54 -15.06
CA PRO A 212 16.42 -14.96 -15.76
C PRO A 212 16.66 -15.69 -17.08
N LEU A 213 17.23 -14.99 -18.08
CA LEU A 213 17.50 -15.53 -19.42
C LEU A 213 18.18 -16.91 -19.40
N PRO A 214 19.25 -17.18 -18.63
CA PRO A 214 19.90 -18.49 -18.61
C PRO A 214 18.95 -19.65 -18.28
N ASP A 215 18.05 -19.46 -17.31
CA ASP A 215 17.08 -20.49 -16.91
C ASP A 215 16.03 -20.73 -18.00
N VAL A 216 15.64 -19.67 -18.71
CA VAL A 216 14.74 -19.78 -19.87
C VAL A 216 15.42 -20.57 -21.00
N LEU A 217 16.71 -20.30 -21.28
CA LEU A 217 17.45 -21.04 -22.31
C LEU A 217 17.64 -22.52 -21.96
N ILE A 218 17.86 -22.84 -20.68
CA ILE A 218 17.92 -24.23 -20.19
C ILE A 218 16.56 -24.91 -20.36
N GLN A 219 15.46 -24.22 -20.04
CA GLN A 219 14.11 -24.77 -20.25
C GLN A 219 13.84 -25.06 -21.73
N MET A 220 14.24 -24.15 -22.63
CA MET A 220 14.13 -24.35 -24.07
C MET A 220 14.89 -25.60 -24.54
N ASP A 221 16.11 -25.83 -24.04
CA ASP A 221 16.89 -27.03 -24.37
C ASP A 221 16.18 -28.30 -23.92
N ASN A 222 15.72 -28.34 -22.67
CA ASN A 222 15.02 -29.49 -22.10
C ASN A 222 13.70 -29.81 -22.83
N ASP A 223 12.92 -28.77 -23.14
CA ASP A 223 11.64 -28.93 -23.84
C ASP A 223 11.87 -29.45 -25.27
N HIS A 224 12.88 -28.93 -25.98
CA HIS A 224 13.20 -29.42 -27.31
C HIS A 224 13.74 -30.86 -27.30
N GLU A 225 14.57 -31.23 -26.31
CA GLU A 225 15.01 -32.61 -26.14
C GLU A 225 13.84 -33.57 -25.92
N TYR A 226 12.86 -33.16 -25.11
CA TYR A 226 11.62 -33.90 -24.92
C TYR A 226 10.81 -34.05 -26.21
N LEU A 227 10.71 -32.99 -27.02
CA LEU A 227 10.05 -33.04 -28.33
C LEU A 227 10.76 -34.00 -29.30
N ILE A 228 12.10 -34.02 -29.32
CA ILE A 228 12.88 -34.99 -30.10
C ILE A 228 12.54 -36.42 -29.70
N GLU A 229 12.51 -36.70 -28.40
CA GLU A 229 12.24 -38.03 -27.87
C GLU A 229 10.82 -38.49 -28.21
N GLN A 230 9.82 -37.61 -28.06
CA GLN A 230 8.46 -37.88 -28.49
C GLN A 230 8.37 -38.18 -29.99
N ALA A 231 9.04 -37.39 -30.83
CA ALA A 231 9.05 -37.59 -32.28
C ALA A 231 9.69 -38.93 -32.66
N LYS A 232 10.77 -39.35 -31.99
CA LYS A 232 11.39 -40.67 -32.18
C LYS A 232 10.43 -41.79 -31.78
N GLN A 233 9.78 -41.69 -30.62
CA GLN A 233 8.83 -42.69 -30.16
C GLN A 233 7.63 -42.81 -31.11
N GLN A 234 7.11 -41.68 -31.60
CA GLN A 234 6.02 -41.67 -32.57
C GLN A 234 6.44 -42.32 -33.90
N GLU A 235 7.66 -42.05 -34.37
CA GLU A 235 8.20 -42.68 -35.57
C GLU A 235 8.43 -44.19 -35.39
N GLU A 236 8.97 -44.62 -34.25
CA GLU A 236 9.10 -46.05 -33.94
C GLU A 236 7.74 -46.75 -33.85
N ASN A 237 6.75 -46.12 -33.21
CA ASN A 237 5.39 -46.64 -33.14
C ASN A 237 4.76 -46.74 -34.53
N ARG A 238 5.00 -45.74 -35.39
CA ARG A 238 4.57 -45.76 -36.80
C ARG A 238 5.23 -46.91 -37.57
N LYS A 239 6.54 -47.14 -37.40
CA LYS A 239 7.26 -48.26 -38.01
C LYS A 239 6.76 -49.62 -37.51
N LYS A 240 6.55 -49.78 -36.20
CA LYS A 240 6.00 -51.01 -35.60
C LYS A 240 4.58 -51.29 -36.08
N ALA A 241 3.74 -50.27 -36.24
CA ALA A 241 2.40 -50.42 -36.80
C ALA A 241 2.44 -50.91 -38.25
N VAL A 242 3.34 -50.36 -39.09
CA VAL A 242 3.51 -50.83 -40.48
C VAL A 242 4.05 -52.26 -40.54
N GLN A 243 5.00 -52.63 -39.67
CA GLN A 243 5.57 -53.99 -39.63
C GLN A 243 4.61 -55.04 -39.06
N ALA A 244 3.65 -54.65 -38.22
CA ALA A 244 2.63 -55.53 -37.67
C ALA A 244 1.49 -55.83 -38.66
N LEU A 245 1.52 -55.27 -39.87
CA LEU A 245 0.59 -55.63 -40.95
C LEU A 245 1.02 -56.97 -41.55
N GLU A 246 0.24 -58.02 -41.31
CA GLU A 246 0.44 -59.35 -41.91
C GLU A 246 -0.47 -59.50 -43.15
N GLN A 247 0.11 -60.04 -44.23
CA GLN A 247 -0.61 -60.25 -45.48
C GLN A 247 -1.32 -61.61 -45.44
N HIS A 248 -2.65 -61.59 -45.48
CA HIS A 248 -3.49 -62.78 -45.56
C HIS A 248 -4.32 -62.75 -46.85
N GLY A 249 -3.80 -63.37 -47.91
CA GLY A 249 -4.41 -63.33 -49.24
C GLY A 249 -4.42 -61.90 -49.82
N ASP A 250 -5.56 -61.44 -50.33
CA ASP A 250 -5.73 -60.10 -50.93
C ASP A 250 -5.98 -58.97 -49.91
N LYS A 251 -5.77 -59.22 -48.60
CA LYS A 251 -6.04 -58.26 -47.52
C LYS A 251 -4.89 -58.19 -46.53
N TYR A 252 -4.66 -56.99 -45.97
CA TYR A 252 -3.72 -56.76 -44.89
C TYR A 252 -4.48 -56.72 -43.57
N VAL A 253 -4.00 -57.46 -42.57
CA VAL A 253 -4.59 -57.56 -41.24
C VAL A 253 -3.59 -57.04 -40.22
N ASP A 254 -4.01 -56.16 -39.31
CA ASP A 254 -3.21 -55.78 -38.16
C ASP A 254 -3.07 -57.00 -37.23
N ALA A 255 -1.87 -57.55 -37.09
CA ALA A 255 -1.60 -58.79 -36.35
C ALA A 255 -1.85 -58.68 -34.83
N LYS A 256 -2.03 -57.46 -34.29
CA LYS A 256 -2.32 -57.23 -32.87
C LYS A 256 -3.80 -56.98 -32.58
N THR A 257 -4.52 -56.31 -33.49
CA THR A 257 -5.93 -55.96 -33.27
C THR A 257 -6.90 -56.84 -34.06
N GLY A 258 -6.43 -57.54 -35.09
CA GLY A 258 -7.25 -58.37 -35.97
C GLY A 258 -8.14 -57.56 -36.94
N GLU A 259 -7.95 -56.24 -37.04
CA GLU A 259 -8.72 -55.41 -37.97
C GLU A 259 -8.19 -55.54 -39.41
N VAL A 260 -9.13 -55.66 -40.36
CA VAL A 260 -8.87 -55.77 -41.80
C VAL A 260 -8.75 -54.37 -42.39
N VAL A 261 -7.60 -54.03 -42.96
CA VAL A 261 -7.39 -52.76 -43.66
C VAL A 261 -7.85 -52.91 -45.11
N ASP A 262 -8.90 -52.19 -45.53
CA ASP A 262 -9.52 -52.38 -46.85
C ASP A 262 -8.71 -51.72 -47.98
N LYS A 263 -8.56 -52.49 -49.07
CA LYS A 263 -8.03 -52.21 -50.43
C LYS A 263 -6.79 -51.32 -50.60
N LEU A 264 -5.68 -51.95 -50.99
CA LEU A 264 -4.59 -51.28 -51.71
C LEU A 264 -5.12 -50.70 -53.03
N HIS A 265 -4.98 -49.39 -53.23
CA HIS A 265 -5.27 -48.76 -54.51
C HIS A 265 -4.00 -48.71 -55.36
N THR A 266 -3.92 -49.57 -56.38
CA THR A 266 -2.86 -49.49 -57.40
C THR A 266 -3.30 -48.57 -58.53
N VAL A 267 -2.49 -47.54 -58.81
CA VAL A 267 -2.70 -46.61 -59.92
C VAL A 267 -1.44 -46.56 -60.78
N THR A 268 -1.59 -46.74 -62.10
CA THR A 268 -0.49 -46.55 -63.05
C THR A 268 -0.40 -45.07 -63.45
N LEU A 269 0.72 -44.43 -63.14
CA LEU A 269 0.98 -43.04 -63.47
C LEU A 269 2.09 -42.94 -64.53
N ARG A 270 1.82 -42.28 -65.66
CA ARG A 270 2.85 -41.91 -66.64
C ARG A 270 3.36 -40.51 -66.33
N LEU A 271 4.62 -40.42 -65.90
CA LEU A 271 5.25 -39.20 -65.46
C LEU A 271 6.37 -38.79 -66.42
N ARG A 272 6.52 -37.49 -66.68
CA ARG A 272 7.59 -36.92 -67.51
C ARG A 272 8.21 -35.74 -66.77
N GLY A 273 9.53 -35.75 -66.62
CA GLY A 273 10.28 -34.68 -65.96
C GLY A 273 11.79 -34.91 -66.05
N THR A 274 12.56 -34.03 -65.43
CA THR A 274 14.02 -34.12 -65.39
C THR A 274 14.49 -35.22 -64.42
N LYS A 275 15.76 -35.63 -64.53
CA LYS A 275 16.36 -36.64 -63.64
C LYS A 275 16.27 -36.26 -62.16
N GLU A 276 16.48 -34.98 -61.85
CA GLU A 276 16.37 -34.45 -60.48
C GLU A 276 14.93 -34.55 -59.96
N GLN A 277 13.94 -34.18 -60.78
CA GLN A 277 12.52 -34.28 -60.42
C GLN A 277 12.09 -35.73 -60.17
N MET A 278 12.53 -36.66 -61.01
CA MET A 278 12.23 -38.09 -60.81
C MET A 278 12.92 -38.68 -59.58
N THR A 279 14.12 -38.18 -59.23
CA THR A 279 14.83 -38.59 -58.02
C THR A 279 14.14 -38.07 -56.76
N ALA A 280 13.74 -36.79 -56.75
CA ALA A 280 13.00 -36.20 -55.64
C ALA A 280 11.67 -36.91 -55.39
N LEU A 281 10.94 -37.24 -56.47
CA LEU A 281 9.70 -38.00 -56.38
C LEU A 281 9.93 -39.42 -55.86
N SER A 282 10.97 -40.12 -56.34
CA SER A 282 11.34 -41.45 -55.85
C SER A 282 11.62 -41.45 -54.35
N ASN A 283 12.37 -40.46 -53.86
CA ASN A 283 12.65 -40.31 -52.44
C ASN A 283 11.38 -40.03 -51.63
N PHE A 284 10.51 -39.12 -52.10
CA PHE A 284 9.22 -38.84 -51.47
C PHE A 284 8.36 -40.10 -51.35
N ILE A 285 8.22 -40.88 -52.42
CA ILE A 285 7.43 -42.12 -52.43
C ILE A 285 8.00 -43.13 -51.41
N LYS A 286 9.34 -43.27 -51.34
CA LYS A 286 10.00 -44.15 -50.36
C LYS A 286 9.85 -43.67 -48.91
N ASP A 287 9.98 -42.37 -48.67
CA ASP A 287 9.85 -41.77 -47.34
C ASP A 287 8.42 -41.92 -46.78
N TRP A 288 7.44 -41.99 -47.67
CA TRP A 288 6.03 -42.25 -47.34
C TRP A 288 5.69 -43.76 -47.27
N GLY A 289 6.67 -44.64 -47.46
CA GLY A 289 6.46 -46.09 -47.39
C GLY A 289 5.61 -46.65 -48.54
N ILE A 290 5.47 -45.90 -49.63
CA ILE A 290 4.69 -46.32 -50.80
C ILE A 290 5.61 -47.18 -51.70
N SER A 291 5.17 -48.37 -52.08
CA SER A 291 5.86 -49.20 -53.07
C SER A 291 5.61 -48.68 -54.48
N TYR A 292 6.67 -48.53 -55.29
CA TYR A 292 6.55 -48.20 -56.71
C TYR A 292 7.41 -49.12 -57.56
N GLU A 293 6.95 -49.39 -58.78
CA GLU A 293 7.69 -50.13 -59.81
C GLU A 293 7.76 -49.30 -61.09
N ARG A 294 8.82 -49.50 -61.87
CA ARG A 294 8.92 -48.93 -63.21
C ARG A 294 8.27 -49.93 -64.17
N VAL A 295 7.16 -49.52 -64.78
CA VAL A 295 6.52 -50.26 -65.86
C VAL A 295 7.10 -49.76 -67.19
N ASP A 296 7.73 -50.66 -67.95
CA ASP A 296 8.31 -50.37 -69.27
C ASP A 296 7.26 -50.30 -70.39
#